data_AF-A0A6G4WMU9-F1
#
_entry.id   AF-A0A6G4WMU9-F1
#
_cell.length_a   1.000
_cell.length_b   1.000
_cell.length_c   1.000
_cell.angle_alpha   90.00
_cell.angle_beta   90.00
_cell.angle_gamma   90.00
#
_symmetry.space_group_name_H-M   'P 1'
#
loop_
_entity.id
_entity.type
_entity.pdbx_description
1 polymer ?
#
loop_
_entity_poly.entity_id
_entity_poly.type
_entity_poly.pdbx_seq_one_letter_code
_entity_poly.pdbx_strand_id
1 'polypeptide(L)' 'MPWTETTRRQYERRCPRYASDLTDEEWALIEPMMPAPNRIGRPRKTELREIVNALLY' A
#
# COMPACT_ATOMS: atom_id res chain seq x y z
N MET A 1 1.67 27.50 12.21
CA MET A 1 1.73 26.94 13.59
C MET A 1 3.07 26.26 13.78
N PRO A 2 3.78 26.47 14.90
CA PRO A 2 5.07 25.85 15.15
C PRO A 2 4.93 24.34 15.42
N TRP A 3 5.88 23.55 14.95
CA TRP A 3 5.92 22.11 15.19
C TRP A 3 6.30 21.84 16.66
N THR A 4 5.29 21.53 17.46
CA THR A 4 5.37 21.25 18.91
C THR A 4 4.87 19.84 19.23
N GLU A 5 5.20 19.32 20.40
CA GLU A 5 4.81 17.96 20.84
C GLU A 5 3.29 17.73 20.80
N THR A 6 2.50 18.75 21.15
CA THR A 6 1.03 18.73 21.07
C THR A 6 0.54 18.63 19.62
N THR A 7 1.14 19.38 18.70
CA THR A 7 0.77 19.34 17.26
C THR A 7 1.21 18.06 16.56
N ARG A 8 2.22 17.34 17.08
CA ARG A 8 2.76 16.13 16.46
C ARG A 8 1.70 15.03 16.27
N ARG A 9 0.79 14.86 17.26
CA ARG A 9 -0.33 13.90 17.15
C ARG A 9 -1.33 14.26 16.06
N GLN A 10 -1.51 15.54 15.76
CA GLN A 10 -2.45 16.00 14.73
C GLN A 10 -1.94 15.74 13.30
N TYR A 11 -0.61 15.67 13.15
CA TYR A 11 0.06 15.39 11.87
C TYR A 11 0.59 13.94 11.78
N GLU A 12 0.36 13.11 12.81
CA GLU A 12 0.68 11.69 12.78
C GLU A 12 -0.19 11.01 11.73
N ARG A 13 0.43 10.59 10.63
CA ARG A 13 -0.29 9.82 9.61
C ARG A 13 -0.37 8.38 10.07
N ARG A 14 -1.57 7.94 10.45
CA ARG A 14 -1.91 6.53 10.64
C ARG A 14 -2.21 5.87 9.29
N CYS A 15 -1.30 6.03 8.33
CA CYS A 15 -1.37 5.35 7.05
C CYS A 15 -0.24 4.32 6.97
N PRO A 16 -0.29 3.42 5.99
CA PRO A 16 0.87 2.63 5.61
C PRO A 16 2.02 3.55 5.13
N ARG A 17 3.07 2.97 4.54
CA ARG A 17 4.34 3.64 4.24
C ARG A 17 4.15 4.97 3.49
N TYR A 18 3.16 5.04 2.61
CA TYR A 18 2.69 6.26 1.95
C TYR A 18 1.19 6.49 2.17
N ALA A 19 0.76 7.75 2.03
CA ALA A 19 -0.66 8.09 2.15
C ALA A 19 -1.51 7.63 0.95
N SER A 20 -0.85 7.26 -0.15
CA SER A 20 -1.47 6.64 -1.33
C SER A 20 -1.48 5.12 -1.28
N ASP A 21 -0.86 4.51 -0.25
CA ASP A 21 -0.89 3.06 -0.09
C ASP A 21 -2.30 2.60 0.22
N LEU A 22 -2.70 1.49 -0.40
CA LEU A 22 -4.02 0.91 -0.21
C LEU A 22 -4.20 0.37 1.20
N THR A 23 -5.36 0.63 1.77
CA THR A 23 -5.86 -0.08 2.96
C THR A 23 -6.16 -1.54 2.65
N ASP A 24 -6.34 -2.37 3.68
CA ASP A 24 -6.70 -3.78 3.51
C ASP A 24 -8.08 -3.93 2.84
N GLU A 25 -9.01 -3.03 3.15
CA GLU A 25 -10.37 -3.00 2.57
C GLU A 25 -10.32 -2.65 1.07
N GLU A 26 -9.54 -1.64 0.68
CA GLU A 26 -9.36 -1.28 -0.72
C GLU A 26 -8.60 -2.37 -1.49
N TRP A 27 -7.58 -2.96 -0.87
CA TRP A 27 -6.85 -4.08 -1.48
C TRP A 27 -7.76 -5.27 -1.76
N ALA A 28 -8.69 -5.61 -0.87
CA ALA A 28 -9.62 -6.72 -1.05
C ALA A 28 -10.54 -6.56 -2.29
N LEU A 29 -10.78 -5.32 -2.75
CA LEU A 29 -11.53 -5.04 -3.97
C LEU A 29 -10.69 -5.24 -5.24
N ILE A 30 -9.38 -5.00 -5.15
CA ILE A 30 -8.45 -5.02 -6.28
C ILE A 30 -7.82 -6.41 -6.46
N GLU A 31 -7.51 -7.10 -5.36
CA GLU A 31 -6.84 -8.40 -5.34
C GLU A 31 -7.47 -9.44 -6.29
N PRO A 32 -8.81 -9.60 -6.38
CA PRO A 32 -9.42 -10.57 -7.28
C PRO A 32 -9.19 -10.29 -8.77
N MET A 33 -8.85 -9.05 -9.12
CA MET A 33 -8.56 -8.63 -10.49
C MET A 33 -7.11 -8.91 -10.89
N MET A 34 -6.25 -9.25 -9.93
CA MET A 34 -4.84 -9.49 -10.18
C MET A 34 -4.62 -10.84 -10.87
N PRO A 35 -3.60 -10.96 -11.73
CA PRO A 35 -3.30 -12.21 -12.40
C PRO A 35 -2.91 -13.29 -11.39
N ALA A 36 -3.50 -14.49 -11.55
CA ALA A 36 -3.12 -15.67 -10.79
C ALA A 36 -1.64 -16.03 -11.02
N PRO A 37 -0.96 -16.68 -10.05
CA PRO A 37 0.41 -17.15 -10.22
C PRO A 37 0.56 -17.99 -11.50
N ASN A 38 1.56 -17.65 -12.33
CA ASN A 38 1.83 -18.42 -13.53
C ASN A 38 2.45 -19.76 -13.15
N ARG A 39 1.91 -20.85 -13.69
CA ARG A 39 2.43 -22.22 -13.49
C ARG A 39 3.75 -22.46 -14.24
N ILE A 40 4.02 -21.68 -15.28
CA ILE A 40 5.18 -21.82 -16.16
C ILE A 40 5.99 -20.53 -16.12
N GLY A 41 7.31 -20.65 -16.16
CA GLY A 41 8.25 -19.53 -16.13
C GLY A 41 8.78 -19.24 -14.73
N ARG A 42 9.39 -18.06 -14.56
CA ARG A 42 9.99 -17.66 -13.29
C ARG A 42 8.88 -17.27 -12.29
N PRO A 43 8.81 -17.90 -11.11
CA PRO A 43 7.88 -17.50 -10.07
C PRO A 43 8.09 -16.03 -9.69
N ARG A 44 6.98 -15.32 -9.49
CA ARG A 44 7.00 -13.96 -8.92
C ARG A 44 7.54 -14.04 -7.49
N LYS A 45 8.43 -13.10 -7.14
CA LYS A 45 8.99 -12.95 -5.78
C LYS A 45 8.43 -11.75 -5.02
N THR A 46 7.75 -10.85 -5.73
CA THR A 46 7.24 -9.59 -5.20
C THR A 46 5.74 -9.72 -5.00
N GLU A 47 5.25 -9.19 -3.88
CA GLU A 47 3.83 -9.07 -3.59
C GLU A 47 3.14 -8.12 -4.56
N LEU A 48 1.95 -8.50 -5.04
CA LEU A 48 1.20 -7.68 -6.00
C LEU A 48 0.75 -6.36 -5.37
N ARG A 49 0.40 -6.36 -4.08
CA ARG A 49 0.03 -5.15 -3.35
C ARG A 49 1.14 -4.11 -3.36
N GLU A 50 2.38 -4.53 -3.16
CA GLU A 50 3.54 -3.64 -3.19
C GLU A 50 3.75 -3.02 -4.57
N ILE A 51 3.46 -3.77 -5.64
CA ILE A 51 3.52 -3.24 -7.01
C ILE A 51 2.44 -2.18 -7.21
N VAL A 52 1.22 -2.42 -6.74
CA VAL A 52 0.11 -1.46 -6.87
C VAL A 52 0.37 -0.22 -6.02
N ASN A 53 0.79 -0.37 -4.77
CA ASN A 53 1.20 0.75 -3.92
C ASN A 53 2.30 1.59 -4.59
N ALA A 54 3.30 0.95 -5.19
CA ALA A 54 4.37 1.64 -5.93
C ALA A 54 3.88 2.38 -7.19
N LEU A 55 2.79 1.93 -7.83
CA LEU A 55 2.17 2.62 -8.95
C LEU A 55 1.32 3.83 -8.53
N LEU A 56 0.81 3.84 -7.29
CA LEU A 56 -0.04 4.90 -6.73
C LEU A 56 0.76 6.01 -6.02
N TYR A 57 2.07 5.83 -5.85
CA TYR A 57 2.99 6.85 -5.34
C TYR A 57 3.42 7.82 -6.44
#